data_AF-B4NDZ7-F1
#
_entry.id   AF-B4NDZ7-F1
#
_cell.length_a   1.000
_cell.length_b   1.000
_cell.length_c   1.000
_cell.angle_alpha   90.00
_cell.angle_beta   90.00
_cell.angle_gamma   90.00
#
_symmetry.space_group_name_H-M   'P 1'
#
loop_
_entity.id
_entity.type
_entity.pdbx_description
1 polymer ?
#
loop_
_entity_poly.entity_id
_entity_poly.type
_entity_poly.pdbx_seq_one_letter_code
_entity_poly.pdbx_strand_id
1 'polypeptide(L)'
;MHLNPERLEYYQKRLSQLLQNATQHIRSYHNELTTLKGPQLIEQTQNLWELSQRYRLVASSNASAGLALLSACQDVFTAIYETISQLNEDLIELAKDVKEFQLECRSLQAEQDDEWSHLVDWNTWLKKTLIVFQTQAKYLELSMRSMLPKRIENSVVEQFRKDLQLPENYVASIYLGLAKAHLKPGMLLPTR
;
A
#
# COMPACT_ATOMS: atom_id res chain seq x y z
N MET A 1 -34.38 -2.45 -19.19
CA MET A 1 -33.90 -3.09 -20.45
C MET A 1 -33.02 -4.26 -20.08
N HIS A 2 -33.15 -5.41 -20.73
CA HIS A 2 -32.22 -6.54 -20.50
C HIS A 2 -31.03 -6.40 -21.46
N LEU A 3 -29.80 -6.43 -20.93
CA LEU A 3 -28.58 -6.47 -21.75
C LEU A 3 -28.62 -7.68 -22.70
N ASN A 4 -28.06 -7.49 -23.90
CA ASN A 4 -27.74 -8.62 -24.78
C ASN A 4 -26.77 -9.57 -24.03
N PRO A 5 -27.03 -10.90 -24.01
CA PRO A 5 -26.16 -11.91 -23.41
C PRO A 5 -24.66 -11.73 -23.70
N GLU A 6 -24.29 -11.37 -24.93
CA GLU A 6 -22.87 -11.15 -25.31
C GLU A 6 -22.24 -9.98 -24.56
N ARG A 7 -23.01 -8.90 -24.33
CA ARG A 7 -22.53 -7.74 -23.55
C ARG A 7 -22.42 -8.06 -22.07
N LEU A 8 -23.37 -8.84 -21.54
CA LEU A 8 -23.32 -9.29 -20.17
C LEU A 8 -22.08 -10.18 -19.94
N GLU A 9 -21.80 -11.09 -20.88
CA GLU A 9 -20.60 -11.95 -20.84
C GLU A 9 -19.30 -11.12 -20.92
N TYR A 10 -19.27 -10.08 -21.76
CA TYR A 10 -18.16 -9.13 -21.81
C TYR A 10 -17.91 -8.47 -20.45
N TYR A 11 -18.94 -7.87 -19.84
CA TYR A 11 -18.81 -7.20 -18.54
C TYR A 11 -18.35 -8.18 -17.45
N GLN A 12 -18.89 -9.41 -17.45
CA GLN A 12 -18.49 -10.45 -16.51
C GLN A 12 -17.01 -10.80 -16.62
N LYS A 13 -16.52 -11.06 -17.84
CA LYS A 13 -15.11 -11.37 -18.10
C LYS A 13 -14.22 -10.19 -17.68
N ARG A 14 -14.58 -8.97 -18.11
CA ARG A 14 -13.79 -7.77 -17.84
C ARG A 14 -13.72 -7.43 -16.36
N LEU A 15 -14.86 -7.40 -15.66
CA LEU A 15 -14.91 -7.11 -14.22
C LEU A 15 -14.21 -8.19 -13.39
N SER A 16 -14.34 -9.46 -13.77
CA SER A 16 -13.63 -10.56 -13.08
C SER A 16 -12.12 -10.43 -13.24
N GLN A 17 -11.65 -10.11 -14.46
CA GLN A 17 -10.22 -9.88 -14.71
C GLN A 17 -9.69 -8.67 -13.93
N LEU A 18 -10.42 -7.54 -13.94
CA LEU A 18 -10.03 -6.34 -13.20
C LEU A 18 -9.98 -6.60 -11.68
N LEU A 19 -10.95 -7.35 -11.13
CA LEU A 19 -10.95 -7.74 -9.74
C LEU A 19 -9.76 -8.65 -9.40
N GLN A 20 -9.42 -9.60 -10.27
CA GLN A 20 -8.26 -10.49 -10.09
C GLN A 20 -6.95 -9.70 -10.10
N ASN A 21 -6.78 -8.77 -11.04
CA ASN A 21 -5.60 -7.91 -11.10
C ASN A 21 -5.47 -7.06 -9.83
N ALA A 22 -6.53 -6.35 -9.44
CA ALA A 22 -6.52 -5.51 -8.25
C ALA A 22 -6.24 -6.32 -6.97
N THR A 23 -6.84 -7.51 -6.82
CA THR A 23 -6.63 -8.38 -5.65
C THR A 23 -5.22 -8.98 -5.62
N GLN A 24 -4.63 -9.26 -6.78
CA GLN A 24 -3.23 -9.67 -6.87
C GLN A 24 -2.30 -8.54 -6.45
N HIS A 25 -2.53 -7.30 -6.91
CA HIS A 25 -1.75 -6.14 -6.46
C HIS A 25 -1.90 -5.88 -4.96
N ILE A 26 -3.12 -5.96 -4.41
CA ILE A 26 -3.36 -5.85 -2.96
C ILE A 26 -2.55 -6.91 -2.20
N ARG A 27 -2.57 -8.17 -2.67
CA ARG A 27 -1.84 -9.26 -2.04
C ARG A 27 -0.33 -9.03 -2.09
N SER A 28 0.20 -8.69 -3.27
CA SER A 28 1.62 -8.42 -3.45
C SER A 28 2.07 -7.27 -2.54
N TYR A 29 1.39 -6.13 -2.59
CA TYR A 29 1.71 -4.96 -1.75
C TYR A 29 1.69 -5.31 -0.26
N HIS A 30 0.60 -5.93 0.21
CA HIS A 30 0.44 -6.28 1.62
C HIS A 30 1.51 -7.28 2.08
N ASN A 31 1.78 -8.32 1.30
CA ASN A 31 2.78 -9.31 1.64
C ASN A 31 4.18 -8.69 1.63
N GLU A 32 4.51 -7.90 0.62
CA GLU A 32 5.83 -7.29 0.51
C GLU A 32 6.07 -6.31 1.66
N LEU A 33 5.08 -5.48 2.01
CA LEU A 33 5.16 -4.59 3.15
C LEU A 33 5.31 -5.34 4.48
N THR A 34 4.53 -6.40 4.70
CA THR A 34 4.52 -7.09 6.00
C THR A 34 5.68 -8.07 6.19
N THR A 35 6.18 -8.70 5.12
CA THR A 35 7.14 -9.81 5.23
C THR A 35 8.56 -9.44 4.80
N LEU A 36 8.71 -8.51 3.86
CA LEU A 36 10.00 -8.17 3.25
C LEU A 36 10.44 -6.76 3.62
N LYS A 37 9.73 -5.75 3.11
CA LYS A 37 10.09 -4.33 3.24
C LYS A 37 9.87 -3.82 4.68
N GLY A 38 8.85 -4.29 5.39
CA GLY A 38 8.52 -3.81 6.74
C GLY A 38 9.63 -4.06 7.76
N PRO A 39 10.07 -5.32 7.99
CA PRO A 39 11.19 -5.61 8.89
C PRO A 39 12.47 -4.85 8.50
N GLN A 40 12.76 -4.76 7.21
CA GLN A 40 13.90 -4.01 6.69
C GLN A 40 13.81 -2.51 7.02
N LEU A 41 12.65 -1.88 6.81
CA LEU A 41 12.42 -0.47 7.14
C LEU A 41 12.57 -0.21 8.66
N ILE A 42 12.14 -1.14 9.51
CA ILE A 42 12.33 -1.03 10.97
C ILE A 42 13.82 -1.07 11.33
N GLU A 43 14.57 -2.00 10.74
CA GLU A 43 16.01 -2.12 10.97
C GLU A 43 16.77 -0.89 10.45
N GLN A 44 16.46 -0.44 9.24
CA GLN A 44 17.10 0.73 8.63
C GLN A 44 16.82 2.01 9.43
N THR A 45 15.59 2.22 9.91
CA THR A 45 15.25 3.40 10.72
C THR A 45 15.95 3.37 12.08
N GLN A 46 16.08 2.20 12.71
CA GLN A 46 16.88 2.01 13.92
C GLN A 46 18.36 2.32 13.67
N ASN A 47 18.94 1.77 12.61
CA ASN A 47 20.34 2.00 12.24
C ASN A 47 20.60 3.49 11.96
N LEU A 48 19.70 4.14 11.21
CA LEU A 48 19.77 5.57 10.93
C LEU A 48 19.78 6.40 12.22
N TRP A 49 18.94 6.05 13.20
CA TRP A 49 18.94 6.69 14.50
C TRP A 49 20.27 6.50 15.24
N GLU A 50 20.80 5.29 15.30
CA GLU A 50 22.09 5.01 15.96
C GLU A 50 23.25 5.79 15.34
N LEU A 51 23.33 5.79 14.01
CA LEU A 51 24.34 6.56 13.27
C LEU A 51 24.22 8.06 13.58
N SER A 52 22.99 8.58 13.64
CA SER A 52 22.76 10.00 14.00
C SER A 52 23.22 10.34 15.42
N GLN A 53 23.06 9.42 16.39
CA GLN A 53 23.56 9.64 17.76
C GLN A 53 25.09 9.60 17.78
N ARG A 54 25.72 8.65 17.09
CA ARG A 54 27.19 8.57 16.99
C ARG A 54 27.77 9.82 16.33
N TYR A 55 27.15 10.30 15.24
CA TYR A 55 27.53 11.53 14.58
C TYR A 55 27.56 12.71 15.56
N ARG A 56 26.51 12.87 16.39
CA ARG A 56 26.44 13.95 17.38
C ARG A 56 27.57 13.94 18.41
N LEU A 57 28.06 12.75 18.77
CA LEU A 57 29.15 12.60 19.74
C LEU A 57 30.53 12.89 19.12
N VAL A 58 30.71 12.56 17.85
CA VAL A 58 32.02 12.60 17.16
C VAL A 58 32.25 13.89 16.38
N ALA A 59 31.20 14.54 15.88
CA ALA A 59 31.32 15.65 14.92
C ALA A 59 32.11 16.86 15.46
N SER A 60 32.11 17.10 16.77
CA SER A 60 32.86 18.20 17.40
C SER A 60 34.32 17.86 17.70
N SER A 61 34.67 16.57 17.78
CA SER A 61 35.99 16.10 18.21
C SER A 61 36.82 15.53 17.06
N ASN A 62 36.18 15.00 16.01
CA ASN A 62 36.84 14.47 14.83
C ASN A 62 36.00 14.72 13.58
N ALA A 63 36.41 15.71 12.79
CA ALA A 63 35.69 16.14 11.59
C ALA A 63 35.63 15.06 10.51
N SER A 64 36.70 14.28 10.29
CA SER A 64 36.72 13.25 9.25
C SER A 64 35.81 12.07 9.61
N ALA A 65 35.85 11.62 10.87
CA ALA A 65 34.94 10.59 11.36
C ALA A 65 33.48 11.08 11.38
N GLY A 66 33.25 12.35 11.72
CA GLY A 66 31.93 12.98 11.63
C GLY A 66 31.37 13.00 10.20
N LEU A 67 32.20 13.34 9.20
CA LEU A 67 31.80 13.31 7.79
C LEU A 67 31.48 11.88 7.32
N ALA A 68 32.29 10.91 7.70
CA ALA A 68 32.05 9.50 7.36
C ALA A 68 30.71 9.00 7.93
N LEU A 69 30.40 9.33 9.19
CA LEU A 69 29.12 8.99 9.81
C LEU A 69 27.93 9.69 9.14
N LEU A 70 28.08 10.96 8.75
CA LEU A 70 27.03 11.68 8.03
C LEU A 70 26.74 11.06 6.66
N SER A 71 27.80 10.62 5.95
CA SER A 71 27.65 9.86 4.70
C SER A 71 26.87 8.56 4.93
N ALA A 72 27.24 7.79 5.95
CA ALA A 72 26.53 6.55 6.30
C ALA A 72 25.05 6.80 6.65
N CYS A 73 24.73 7.88 7.37
CA CYS A 73 23.34 8.27 7.59
C CYS A 73 22.61 8.57 6.28
N GLN A 74 23.26 9.26 5.35
CA GLN A 74 22.67 9.59 4.05
C GLN A 74 22.38 8.34 3.22
N ASP A 75 23.28 7.34 3.24
CA ASP A 75 23.10 6.08 2.52
C ASP A 75 21.87 5.33 3.06
N VAL A 76 21.75 5.20 4.39
CA VAL A 76 20.60 4.53 5.02
C VAL A 76 19.30 5.30 4.78
N PHE A 77 19.32 6.63 4.91
CA PHE A 77 18.16 7.47 4.60
C PHE A 77 17.70 7.30 3.14
N THR A 78 18.64 7.24 2.20
CA THR A 78 18.35 7.05 0.77
C THR A 78 17.70 5.69 0.52
N ALA A 79 18.20 4.63 1.16
CA ALA A 79 17.60 3.30 1.04
C ALA A 79 16.15 3.24 1.59
N ILE A 80 15.87 3.92 2.70
CA ILE A 80 14.50 4.05 3.25
C ILE A 80 13.61 4.79 2.26
N TYR A 81 14.10 5.92 1.73
CA TYR A 81 13.39 6.73 0.75
C TYR A 81 13.02 5.92 -0.50
N GLU A 82 14.00 5.23 -1.10
CA GLU A 82 13.78 4.39 -2.28
C GLU A 82 12.75 3.29 -2.03
N THR A 83 12.80 2.65 -0.86
CA THR A 83 11.82 1.62 -0.48
C THR A 83 10.41 2.18 -0.38
N ILE A 84 10.23 3.36 0.24
CA ILE A 84 8.92 4.04 0.34
C ILE A 84 8.45 4.51 -1.04
N SER A 85 9.35 5.03 -1.88
CA SER A 85 9.05 5.41 -3.26
C SER A 85 8.54 4.21 -4.07
N GLN A 86 9.19 3.05 -3.97
CA GLN A 86 8.72 1.84 -4.66
C GLN A 86 7.32 1.42 -4.19
N LEU A 87 7.07 1.44 -2.88
CA LEU A 87 5.73 1.16 -2.33
C LEU A 87 4.67 2.12 -2.89
N ASN A 88 5.00 3.40 -3.07
CA ASN A 88 4.08 4.36 -3.67
C ASN A 88 3.82 4.07 -5.15
N GLU A 89 4.82 3.64 -5.92
CA GLU A 89 4.64 3.22 -7.32
C GLU A 89 3.68 2.03 -7.42
N ASP A 90 3.83 1.03 -6.54
CA ASP A 90 2.93 -0.13 -6.48
C ASP A 90 1.47 0.31 -6.20
N LEU A 91 1.28 1.34 -5.36
CA LEU A 91 -0.05 1.92 -5.08
C LEU A 91 -0.63 2.73 -6.24
N ILE A 92 0.20 3.29 -7.11
CA ILE A 92 -0.27 3.97 -8.34
C ILE A 92 -0.88 2.94 -9.30
N GLU A 93 -0.22 1.79 -9.48
CA GLU A 93 -0.76 0.70 -10.31
C GLU A 93 -2.04 0.11 -9.73
N LEU A 94 -2.09 -0.12 -8.41
CA LEU A 94 -3.33 -0.54 -7.75
C LEU A 94 -4.45 0.50 -7.93
N ALA A 95 -4.14 1.80 -7.82
CA ALA A 95 -5.12 2.86 -8.00
C ALA A 95 -5.70 2.88 -9.42
N LYS A 96 -4.88 2.57 -10.43
CA LYS A 96 -5.30 2.42 -11.81
C LYS A 96 -6.29 1.26 -11.96
N ASP A 97 -5.98 0.08 -11.46
CA ASP A 97 -6.89 -1.09 -11.52
C ASP A 97 -8.22 -0.82 -10.82
N VAL A 98 -8.18 -0.21 -9.63
CA VAL A 98 -9.38 0.14 -8.86
C VAL A 98 -10.23 1.17 -9.61
N LYS A 99 -9.60 2.11 -10.33
CA LYS A 99 -10.29 3.08 -11.18
C LYS A 99 -10.90 2.42 -12.42
N GLU A 100 -10.19 1.53 -13.08
CA GLU A 100 -10.71 0.76 -14.23
C GLU A 100 -11.92 -0.08 -13.82
N PHE A 101 -11.84 -0.79 -12.68
CA PHE A 101 -12.97 -1.55 -12.13
C PHE A 101 -14.19 -0.65 -11.86
N GLN A 102 -13.98 0.52 -11.27
CA GLN A 102 -15.05 1.49 -11.02
C GLN A 102 -15.74 1.98 -12.29
N LEU A 103 -14.95 2.29 -13.32
CA LEU A 103 -15.49 2.75 -14.60
C LEU A 103 -16.35 1.65 -15.23
N GLU A 104 -15.84 0.42 -15.22
CA GLU A 104 -16.56 -0.73 -15.77
C GLU A 104 -17.88 -1.01 -15.01
N CYS A 105 -17.87 -0.91 -13.67
CA CYS A 105 -19.10 -1.02 -12.88
C CYS A 105 -20.14 0.07 -13.25
N ARG A 106 -19.69 1.31 -13.47
CA ARG A 106 -20.59 2.41 -13.86
C ARG A 106 -21.16 2.20 -15.26
N SER A 107 -20.35 1.72 -16.20
CA SER A 107 -20.81 1.39 -17.55
C SER A 107 -21.90 0.32 -17.51
N LEU A 108 -21.70 -0.75 -16.72
CA LEU A 108 -22.73 -1.79 -16.54
C LEU A 108 -24.01 -1.22 -15.89
N GLN A 109 -23.89 -0.41 -14.84
CA GLN A 109 -25.05 0.22 -14.19
C GLN A 109 -25.81 1.18 -15.11
N ALA A 110 -25.13 1.87 -16.03
CA ALA A 110 -25.79 2.72 -17.01
C ALA A 110 -26.56 1.92 -18.06
N GLU A 111 -26.12 0.68 -18.36
CA GLU A 111 -26.79 -0.21 -19.30
C GLU A 111 -27.87 -1.09 -18.63
N GLN A 112 -27.81 -1.29 -17.30
CA GLN A 112 -28.73 -2.13 -16.53
C GLN A 112 -29.15 -1.48 -15.22
N ASP A 113 -30.46 -1.25 -15.07
CA ASP A 113 -31.09 -0.69 -13.86
C ASP A 113 -31.17 -1.67 -12.67
N ASP A 114 -30.58 -2.87 -12.79
CA ASP A 114 -30.58 -3.87 -11.72
C ASP A 114 -29.51 -3.55 -10.66
N GLU A 115 -29.86 -3.77 -9.40
CA GLU A 115 -28.90 -3.64 -8.29
C GLU A 115 -27.90 -4.82 -8.28
N TRP A 116 -26.73 -4.59 -8.87
CA TRP A 116 -25.57 -5.47 -8.72
C TRP A 116 -24.88 -5.22 -7.36
N SER A 117 -25.57 -5.53 -6.26
CA SER A 117 -25.13 -5.24 -4.88
C SER A 117 -23.72 -5.78 -4.56
N HIS A 118 -23.37 -6.95 -5.08
CA HIS A 118 -22.03 -7.52 -4.91
C HIS A 118 -20.92 -6.73 -5.62
N LEU A 119 -21.20 -6.06 -6.76
CA LEU A 119 -20.24 -5.17 -7.41
C LEU A 119 -20.02 -3.90 -6.58
N VAL A 120 -21.08 -3.40 -5.94
CA VAL A 120 -20.99 -2.28 -4.99
C VAL A 120 -20.11 -2.65 -3.80
N ASP A 121 -20.27 -3.87 -3.26
CA ASP A 121 -19.44 -4.38 -2.17
C ASP A 121 -17.96 -4.49 -2.57
N TRP A 122 -17.68 -5.08 -3.73
CA TRP A 122 -16.31 -5.19 -4.26
C TRP A 122 -15.68 -3.83 -4.50
N ASN A 123 -16.41 -2.92 -5.15
CA ASN A 123 -15.94 -1.57 -5.40
C ASN A 123 -15.65 -0.83 -4.09
N THR A 124 -16.52 -0.98 -3.10
CA THR A 124 -16.35 -0.35 -1.78
C THR A 124 -15.14 -0.91 -1.05
N TRP A 125 -14.96 -2.23 -1.06
CA TRP A 125 -13.80 -2.88 -0.44
C TRP A 125 -12.49 -2.49 -1.12
N LEU A 126 -12.43 -2.50 -2.46
CA LEU A 126 -11.27 -2.07 -3.24
C LEU A 126 -10.88 -0.63 -2.93
N LYS A 127 -11.85 0.30 -2.94
CA LYS A 127 -11.64 1.70 -2.58
C LYS A 127 -11.11 1.88 -1.17
N LYS A 128 -11.76 1.23 -0.19
CA LYS A 128 -11.37 1.34 1.22
C LYS A 128 -9.96 0.79 1.42
N THR A 129 -9.64 -0.34 0.82
CA THR A 129 -8.30 -0.96 0.91
C THR A 129 -7.24 -0.05 0.31
N LEU A 130 -7.49 0.51 -0.88
CA LEU A 130 -6.57 1.47 -1.51
C LEU A 130 -6.35 2.71 -0.62
N ILE A 131 -7.42 3.30 -0.07
CA ILE A 131 -7.32 4.46 0.82
C ILE A 131 -6.48 4.14 2.04
N VAL A 132 -6.66 2.96 2.64
CA VAL A 132 -5.87 2.52 3.80
C VAL A 132 -4.39 2.47 3.46
N PHE A 133 -4.02 1.82 2.34
CA PHE A 133 -2.61 1.74 1.94
C PHE A 133 -2.02 3.10 1.56
N GLN A 134 -2.75 3.94 0.83
CA GLN A 134 -2.29 5.30 0.49
C GLN A 134 -2.10 6.16 1.74
N THR A 135 -3.00 6.03 2.71
CA THR A 135 -2.90 6.73 3.99
C THR A 135 -1.66 6.26 4.76
N GLN A 136 -1.44 4.95 4.83
CA GLN A 136 -0.26 4.37 5.46
C GLN A 136 1.03 4.85 4.81
N ALA A 137 1.14 4.73 3.48
CA ALA A 137 2.30 5.22 2.73
C ALA A 137 2.53 6.71 2.97
N LYS A 138 1.46 7.50 3.07
CA LYS A 138 1.57 8.93 3.37
C LYS A 138 2.14 9.21 4.76
N TYR A 139 1.73 8.46 5.77
CA TYR A 139 2.31 8.58 7.11
C TYR A 139 3.79 8.19 7.11
N LEU A 140 4.17 7.11 6.41
CA LEU A 140 5.57 6.70 6.26
C LEU A 140 6.43 7.79 5.61
N GLU A 141 5.94 8.44 4.54
CA GLU A 141 6.63 9.58 3.92
C GLU A 141 6.85 10.74 4.89
N LEU A 142 5.82 11.09 5.67
CA LEU A 142 5.87 12.20 6.61
C LEU A 142 6.86 11.90 7.74
N SER A 143 6.80 10.71 8.31
CA SER A 143 7.71 10.26 9.37
C SER A 143 9.15 10.15 8.87
N MET A 144 9.37 9.71 7.62
CA MET A 144 10.67 9.72 6.98
C MET A 144 11.25 11.13 6.82
N ARG A 145 10.44 12.14 6.46
CA ARG A 145 10.89 13.54 6.38
C ARG A 145 11.37 14.09 7.73
N SER A 146 10.85 13.56 8.83
CA SER A 146 11.31 13.89 10.18
C SER A 146 12.61 13.18 10.58
N MET A 147 13.07 12.20 9.80
CA MET A 147 14.31 11.44 10.04
C MET A 147 15.53 12.00 9.30
N LEU A 148 15.62 13.33 9.15
CA LEU A 148 16.80 13.93 8.53
C LEU A 148 18.07 13.64 9.37
N PRO A 149 19.19 13.26 8.74
CA PRO A 149 20.39 12.69 9.38
C PRO A 149 20.99 13.39 10.60
N LYS A 150 20.68 14.67 10.83
CA LYS A 150 21.38 15.49 11.83
C LYS A 150 20.81 15.37 13.24
N ARG A 151 19.51 15.11 13.41
CA ARG A 151 18.85 15.03 14.73
C ARG A 151 17.60 14.17 14.66
N ILE A 152 17.80 12.87 14.75
CA ILE A 152 16.69 11.92 14.81
C ILE A 152 16.43 11.62 16.29
N GLU A 153 15.20 11.84 16.72
CA GLU A 153 14.77 11.47 18.07
C GLU A 153 14.19 10.06 18.07
N ASN A 154 14.31 9.35 19.19
CA ASN A 154 13.76 8.00 19.30
C ASN A 154 12.22 7.99 19.14
N SER A 155 11.55 9.08 19.54
CA SER A 155 10.12 9.30 19.33
C SER A 155 9.71 9.20 17.86
N VAL A 156 10.55 9.68 16.93
CA VAL A 156 10.30 9.62 15.49
C VAL A 156 10.43 8.18 14.97
N VAL A 157 11.41 7.42 15.46
CA VAL A 157 11.58 5.99 15.12
C VAL A 157 10.38 5.17 15.60
N GLU A 158 9.95 5.41 16.84
CA GLU A 158 8.77 4.74 17.41
C GLU A 158 7.48 5.12 16.67
N GLN A 159 7.33 6.38 16.26
CA GLN A 159 6.19 6.79 15.45
C GLN A 159 6.21 6.11 14.07
N PHE A 160 7.36 6.05 13.41
CA PHE A 160 7.50 5.36 12.13
C PHE A 160 7.15 3.87 12.24
N ARG A 161 7.57 3.18 13.30
CA ARG A 161 7.19 1.79 13.57
C ARG A 161 5.68 1.62 13.70
N LYS A 162 5.00 2.57 14.34
CA LYS A 162 3.53 2.56 14.45
C LYS A 162 2.87 2.82 13.09
N ASP A 163 3.37 3.78 12.33
CA ASP A 163 2.85 4.11 11.00
C ASP A 163 3.01 2.95 10.01
N LEU A 164 4.04 2.13 10.19
CA LEU A 164 4.27 0.92 9.40
C LEU A 164 3.27 -0.20 9.69
N GLN A 165 2.58 -0.16 10.83
CA GLN A 165 1.58 -1.17 11.18
C GLN A 165 0.18 -0.73 10.76
N LEU A 166 -0.54 -1.62 10.09
CA LEU A 166 -1.95 -1.42 9.85
C LEU A 166 -2.77 -1.82 11.08
N PRO A 167 -3.81 -1.04 11.44
CA PRO A 167 -4.77 -1.47 12.46
C PRO A 167 -5.39 -2.84 12.14
N GLU A 168 -5.58 -3.66 13.17
CA GLU A 168 -6.03 -5.07 13.04
C GLU A 168 -7.33 -5.23 12.25
N ASN A 169 -8.27 -4.29 12.42
CA ASN A 169 -9.55 -4.29 11.70
C ASN A 169 -9.35 -4.15 10.18
N TYR A 170 -8.36 -3.37 9.74
CA TYR A 170 -8.03 -3.25 8.33
C TYR A 170 -7.31 -4.48 7.81
N VAL A 171 -6.38 -5.04 8.58
CA VAL A 171 -5.69 -6.30 8.25
C VAL A 171 -6.70 -7.44 8.05
N ALA A 172 -7.63 -7.60 8.99
CA ALA A 172 -8.70 -8.60 8.90
C ALA A 172 -9.59 -8.37 7.66
N SER A 173 -9.95 -7.12 7.38
CA SER A 173 -10.74 -6.76 6.19
C SER A 173 -10.01 -7.08 4.88
N ILE A 174 -8.69 -6.86 4.82
CA ILE A 174 -7.86 -7.18 3.65
C ILE A 174 -7.84 -8.70 3.43
N TYR A 175 -7.52 -9.48 4.45
CA TYR A 175 -7.50 -10.95 4.34
C TYR A 175 -8.87 -11.53 3.97
N LEU A 176 -9.95 -11.03 4.57
CA LEU A 176 -11.30 -11.48 4.25
C LEU A 176 -11.67 -11.19 2.79
N GLY A 177 -11.35 -10.00 2.28
CA GLY A 177 -11.62 -9.65 0.89
C GLY A 177 -10.78 -10.46 -0.10
N LEU A 178 -9.49 -10.67 0.20
CA LEU A 178 -8.62 -11.54 -0.58
C LEU A 178 -9.13 -12.99 -0.63
N ALA A 179 -9.58 -13.52 0.51
CA ALA A 179 -10.16 -14.87 0.58
C ALA A 179 -11.46 -14.97 -0.24
N LYS A 180 -12.35 -13.98 -0.13
CA LYS A 180 -13.58 -13.91 -0.93
C LYS A 180 -13.29 -13.86 -2.43
N ALA A 181 -12.26 -13.14 -2.84
CA ALA A 181 -11.88 -13.01 -4.26
C ALA A 181 -11.32 -14.33 -4.79
N HIS A 182 -10.54 -15.04 -3.98
CA HIS A 182 -10.01 -16.36 -4.33
C HIS A 182 -11.09 -17.43 -4.47
N LEU A 183 -12.13 -17.38 -3.62
CA LEU A 183 -13.24 -18.34 -3.64
C LEU A 183 -14.28 -18.09 -4.74
N LYS A 184 -14.33 -16.89 -5.32
CA LYS A 184 -15.37 -16.50 -6.30
C LYS A 184 -14.79 -15.87 -7.58
N PRO A 185 -13.87 -16.54 -8.31
CA PRO A 185 -13.33 -15.98 -9.55
C PRO A 185 -14.37 -15.86 -10.69
N GLY A 186 -15.54 -16.51 -10.58
CA GLY A 186 -16.61 -16.49 -11.59
C GLY A 186 -18.02 -16.13 -11.09
N MET A 187 -18.18 -15.65 -9.85
CA MET A 187 -19.49 -15.34 -9.26
C MET A 187 -19.74 -13.84 -9.09
N LEU A 188 -19.60 -13.08 -10.19
CA LEU A 188 -20.32 -11.82 -10.35
C LEU A 188 -21.77 -12.08 -10.82
N LEU A 189 -22.42 -13.11 -10.28
CA LEU A 189 -23.76 -13.53 -10.65
C LEU A 189 -24.69 -13.43 -9.43
N PRO A 190 -25.87 -12.82 -9.55
CA PRO A 190 -27.04 -13.33 -8.86
C PRO A 190 -27.37 -14.70 -9.46
N THR A 191 -27.36 -15.76 -8.67
CA THR A 191 -28.10 -16.98 -9.02
C THR A 191 -29.57 -16.57 -9.13
N ARG A 192 -30.14 -16.69 -10.34
CA ARG A 192 -31.59 -16.61 -10.56
C ARG A 192 -32.32 -17.64 -9.71
#